data_AF-A0A2D8EJB0-F1
#
_entry.id   AF-A0A2D8EJB0-F1
#
_cell.length_a   1.000
_cell.length_b   1.000
_cell.length_c   1.000
_cell.angle_alpha   90.00
_cell.angle_beta   90.00
_cell.angle_gamma   90.00
#
_symmetry.space_group_name_H-M   'P 1'
#
loop_
_entity.id
_entity.type
_entity.pdbx_description
1 polymer ?
#
loop_
_entity_poly.entity_id
_entity_poly.type
_entity_poly.pdbx_seq_one_letter_code
_entity_poly.pdbx_strand_id
1 'polypeptide(L)'
;MTIGGAPPDWISAFPRQPVEAAAATLQQAWQELVRRNAPGFQPKDREDRLTAKLKFHCDTVARKRGLLGSWSAENKVGNLDVESGDIIWQKRTDISFHWNDDQQTMVFVFEFKKVSHTVTSRKAYLGDDGMGRFVDGYYSQDETAAAMVALLTGPEEKIVPNLQHSLSDGSYEAKLRQRKNGSSKLITQPSQVIALAAFDTDHDRSNNRAPIRLAHIFLGWPTP
;
A
#
# COMPACT_ATOMS: atom_id res chain seq x y z
N MET A 1 -16.30 -4.57 -37.71
CA MET A 1 -17.14 -4.60 -36.49
C MET A 1 -16.18 -4.60 -35.29
N THR A 2 -15.83 -3.42 -34.81
CA THR A 2 -14.86 -3.25 -33.71
C THR A 2 -15.60 -3.47 -32.39
N ILE A 3 -15.31 -4.58 -31.72
CA ILE A 3 -15.82 -4.86 -30.37
C ILE A 3 -14.96 -4.06 -29.39
N GLY A 4 -15.18 -2.74 -29.36
CA GLY A 4 -14.56 -1.82 -28.41
C GLY A 4 -15.28 -1.84 -27.08
N GLY A 5 -15.28 -2.98 -26.40
CA GLY A 5 -15.64 -3.02 -24.98
C GLY A 5 -14.46 -2.51 -24.18
N ALA A 6 -14.66 -1.48 -23.34
CA ALA A 6 -13.67 -1.15 -22.33
C ALA A 6 -13.37 -2.42 -21.51
N PRO A 7 -12.10 -2.76 -21.24
CA PRO A 7 -11.78 -3.91 -20.40
C PRO A 7 -12.53 -3.77 -19.08
N PRO A 8 -13.11 -4.87 -18.53
CA PRO A 8 -13.80 -4.83 -17.26
C PRO A 8 -12.90 -4.20 -16.19
N ASP A 9 -13.44 -3.23 -15.44
CA ASP A 9 -12.73 -2.65 -14.31
C ASP A 9 -12.58 -3.73 -13.24
N TRP A 10 -11.39 -4.33 -13.15
CA TRP A 10 -11.12 -5.47 -12.27
C TRP A 10 -11.24 -5.10 -10.79
N ILE A 11 -11.33 -3.81 -10.46
CA ILE A 11 -11.56 -3.30 -9.10
C ILE A 11 -13.04 -3.11 -8.74
N SER A 12 -13.97 -3.37 -9.66
CA SER A 12 -15.40 -3.10 -9.46
C SER A 12 -16.05 -3.90 -8.32
N ALA A 13 -15.54 -5.09 -8.02
CA ALA A 13 -16.00 -5.93 -6.90
C ALA A 13 -15.28 -5.63 -5.57
N PHE A 14 -14.33 -4.70 -5.56
CA PHE A 14 -13.47 -4.45 -4.39
C PHE A 14 -14.25 -3.74 -3.26
N PRO A 15 -14.20 -4.23 -2.01
CA PRO A 15 -14.95 -3.64 -0.89
C PRO A 15 -14.33 -2.31 -0.44
N ARG A 16 -14.70 -1.22 -1.11
CA ARG A 16 -14.11 0.12 -0.88
C ARG A 16 -14.36 0.68 0.51
N GLN A 17 -15.57 0.53 1.05
CA GLN A 17 -15.94 1.13 2.34
C GLN A 17 -15.06 0.67 3.52
N PRO A 18 -14.86 -0.65 3.78
CA PRO A 18 -13.99 -1.08 4.86
C PRO A 18 -12.53 -0.65 4.67
N VAL A 19 -12.06 -0.55 3.43
CA VAL A 19 -10.70 -0.10 3.09
C VAL A 19 -10.51 1.39 3.35
N GLU A 20 -11.48 2.22 2.96
CA GLU A 20 -11.52 3.65 3.30
C GLU A 20 -11.52 3.86 4.83
N ALA A 21 -12.32 3.08 5.55
CA ALA A 21 -12.37 3.14 7.00
C ALA A 21 -11.03 2.73 7.64
N ALA A 22 -10.37 1.71 7.10
CA ALA A 22 -9.04 1.29 7.52
C ALA A 22 -8.00 2.38 7.23
N ALA A 23 -7.95 2.93 6.02
CA ALA A 23 -7.02 4.00 5.66
C ALA A 23 -7.19 5.25 6.53
N ALA A 24 -8.43 5.66 6.80
CA ALA A 24 -8.73 6.76 7.71
C ALA A 24 -8.29 6.45 9.16
N THR A 25 -8.41 5.19 9.60
CA THR A 25 -7.97 4.76 10.93
C THR A 25 -6.45 4.85 11.05
N LEU A 26 -5.73 4.38 10.03
CA LEU A 26 -4.28 4.45 9.94
C LEU A 26 -3.79 5.91 9.93
N GLN A 27 -4.44 6.78 9.17
CA GLN A 27 -4.10 8.20 9.15
C GLN A 27 -4.33 8.88 10.50
N GLN A 28 -5.48 8.64 11.13
CA GLN A 28 -5.76 9.18 12.45
C GLN A 28 -4.75 8.67 13.48
N ALA A 29 -4.42 7.38 13.45
CA ALA A 29 -3.43 6.79 14.35
C ALA A 29 -2.06 7.45 14.17
N TRP A 30 -1.63 7.64 12.92
CA TRP A 30 -0.41 8.38 12.60
C TRP A 30 -0.43 9.80 13.20
N GLN A 31 -1.48 10.57 12.89
CA GLN A 31 -1.63 11.95 13.37
C GLN A 31 -1.63 12.05 14.89
N GLU A 32 -2.27 11.11 15.60
CA GLU A 32 -2.27 11.09 17.06
C GLU A 32 -0.87 10.81 17.64
N LEU A 33 -0.14 9.83 17.09
CA LEU A 33 1.21 9.49 17.55
C LEU A 33 2.18 10.64 17.30
N VAL A 34 2.10 11.24 16.12
CA VAL A 34 2.88 12.40 15.71
C VAL A 34 2.59 13.60 16.62
N ARG A 35 1.32 13.96 16.83
CA ARG A 35 0.92 15.13 17.63
C ARG A 35 1.36 15.01 19.09
N ARG A 36 1.35 13.79 19.64
CA ARG A 36 1.81 13.52 21.00
C ARG A 36 3.33 13.64 21.16
N ASN A 37 4.07 13.70 20.05
CA ASN A 37 5.52 13.68 20.03
C ASN A 37 6.08 12.55 20.91
N ALA A 38 5.50 11.35 20.79
CA ALA A 38 5.77 10.26 21.71
C ALA A 38 7.27 9.89 21.71
N PRO A 39 7.90 9.70 22.90
CA PRO A 39 9.26 9.19 22.98
C PRO A 39 9.39 7.84 22.24
N GLY A 40 10.25 7.80 21.22
CA GLY A 40 10.44 6.62 20.37
C GLY A 40 9.44 6.48 19.21
N PHE A 41 8.67 7.52 18.88
CA PHE A 41 7.98 7.62 17.60
C PHE A 41 8.44 8.90 16.91
N GLN A 42 9.64 8.84 16.33
CA GLN A 42 10.36 9.99 15.79
C GLN A 42 10.81 9.72 14.34
N PRO A 43 11.02 10.78 13.52
CA PRO A 43 11.44 10.62 12.13
C PRO A 43 12.71 9.79 11.94
N LYS A 44 13.62 9.79 12.93
CA LYS A 44 14.89 9.06 12.91
C LYS A 44 14.75 7.57 13.25
N ASP A 45 13.63 7.15 13.84
CA ASP A 45 13.44 5.75 14.22
C ASP A 45 13.36 4.85 12.98
N ARG A 46 13.72 3.57 13.17
CA ARG A 46 13.68 2.56 12.09
C ARG A 46 12.25 2.32 11.63
N GLU A 47 12.09 2.06 10.34
CA GLU A 47 10.80 1.80 9.68
C GLU A 47 9.99 0.71 10.40
N ASP A 48 10.60 -0.45 10.65
CA ASP A 48 10.00 -1.58 11.37
C ASP A 48 9.46 -1.20 12.76
N ARG A 49 10.18 -0.35 13.50
CA ARG A 49 9.73 0.14 14.81
C ARG A 49 8.57 1.12 14.69
N LEU A 50 8.57 1.96 13.66
CA LEU A 50 7.49 2.92 13.42
C LEU A 50 6.21 2.19 13.01
N THR A 51 6.28 1.25 12.07
CA THR A 51 5.10 0.50 11.59
C THR A 51 4.51 -0.39 12.67
N ALA A 52 5.36 -1.05 13.49
CA ALA A 52 4.87 -1.83 14.63
C ALA A 52 4.07 -0.97 15.64
N LYS A 53 4.59 0.20 16.01
CA LYS A 53 3.91 1.13 16.93
C LYS A 53 2.64 1.70 16.32
N LEU A 54 2.68 2.05 15.04
CA LEU A 54 1.52 2.51 14.30
C LEU A 54 0.41 1.45 14.32
N LYS A 55 0.73 0.18 14.04
CA LYS A 55 -0.24 -0.92 14.09
C LYS A 55 -0.91 -1.04 15.45
N PHE A 56 -0.14 -1.06 16.54
CA PHE A 56 -0.70 -1.14 17.89
C PHE A 56 -1.67 0.02 18.18
N HIS A 57 -1.38 1.21 17.65
CA HIS A 57 -2.27 2.35 17.82
C HIS A 57 -3.49 2.28 16.88
N CYS A 58 -3.36 1.71 15.67
CA CYS A 58 -4.49 1.42 14.79
C CYS A 58 -5.53 0.54 15.48
N ASP A 59 -5.14 -0.50 16.23
CA ASP A 59 -6.09 -1.32 17.01
C ASP A 59 -6.89 -0.48 18.02
N THR A 60 -6.22 0.47 18.67
CA THR A 60 -6.85 1.37 19.64
C THR A 60 -7.82 2.34 18.98
N VAL A 61 -7.43 2.92 17.84
CA VAL A 61 -8.27 3.86 17.08
C VAL A 61 -9.45 3.11 16.43
N ALA A 62 -9.22 1.94 15.83
CA ALA A 62 -10.26 1.11 15.24
C ALA A 62 -11.37 0.77 16.23
N ARG A 63 -10.99 0.34 17.45
CA ARG A 63 -11.94 0.06 18.53
C ARG A 63 -12.79 1.28 18.90
N LYS A 64 -12.19 2.47 19.00
CA LYS A 64 -12.91 3.71 19.29
C LYS A 64 -13.89 4.11 18.17
N ARG A 65 -13.56 3.77 16.93
CA ARG A 65 -14.40 4.04 15.75
C ARG A 65 -15.46 2.96 15.49
N GLY A 66 -15.47 1.87 16.27
CA GLY A 66 -16.34 0.73 16.02
C GLY A 66 -16.02 0.01 14.70
N LEU A 67 -14.79 0.13 14.18
CA LEU A 67 -14.38 -0.55 12.95
C LEU A 67 -14.24 -2.05 13.23
N LEU A 68 -15.10 -2.85 12.59
CA LEU A 68 -15.04 -4.30 12.60
C LEU A 68 -13.93 -4.77 11.65
N GLY A 69 -13.24 -5.85 12.01
CA GLY A 69 -12.06 -6.36 11.31
C GLY A 69 -10.85 -6.52 12.24
N SER A 70 -9.75 -7.05 11.73
CA SER A 70 -8.53 -7.26 12.51
C SER A 70 -7.30 -6.68 11.85
N TRP A 71 -6.43 -6.06 12.64
CA TRP A 71 -5.15 -5.54 12.18
C TRP A 71 -4.04 -6.53 12.53
N SER A 72 -3.16 -6.80 11.58
CA SER A 72 -1.93 -7.55 11.82
C SER A 72 -0.72 -6.74 11.36
N ALA A 73 0.42 -6.97 12.01
CA ALA A 73 1.71 -6.44 11.59
C ALA A 73 2.70 -7.59 11.45
N GLU A 74 3.68 -7.42 10.57
CA GLU A 74 4.76 -8.38 10.33
C GLU A 74 4.28 -9.79 9.95
N ASN A 75 3.08 -9.90 9.36
CA ASN A 75 2.47 -11.19 9.10
C ASN A 75 3.32 -11.99 8.10
N LYS A 76 3.64 -13.24 8.47
CA LYS A 76 4.35 -14.16 7.58
C LYS A 76 3.35 -14.76 6.60
N VAL A 77 3.37 -14.27 5.37
CA VAL A 77 2.60 -14.84 4.27
C VAL A 77 3.50 -15.80 3.52
N GLY A 78 2.99 -16.97 3.16
CA GLY A 78 3.77 -17.98 2.50
C GLY A 78 2.90 -19.04 1.86
N ASN A 79 3.53 -19.92 1.11
CA ASN A 79 2.90 -21.13 0.61
C ASN A 79 3.64 -22.33 1.17
N LEU A 80 2.89 -23.33 1.58
CA LEU A 80 3.38 -24.60 2.08
C LEU A 80 2.95 -25.68 1.09
N ASP A 81 3.89 -26.52 0.69
CA ASP A 81 3.56 -27.76 0.01
C ASP A 81 2.96 -28.72 1.03
N VAL A 82 1.68 -29.07 0.86
CA VAL A 82 0.93 -29.89 1.81
C VAL A 82 1.40 -31.35 1.80
N GLU A 83 1.98 -31.83 0.70
CA GLU A 83 2.46 -33.20 0.60
C GLU A 83 3.80 -33.40 1.30
N SER A 84 4.75 -32.45 1.12
CA SER A 84 6.07 -32.52 1.74
C SER A 84 6.15 -31.84 3.13
N GLY A 85 5.23 -30.91 3.41
CA GLY A 85 5.30 -30.04 4.59
C GLY A 85 6.31 -28.89 4.43
N ASP A 86 6.94 -28.75 3.27
CA ASP A 86 7.97 -27.74 3.04
C ASP A 86 7.38 -26.36 2.75
N ILE A 87 8.03 -25.32 3.27
CA ILE A 87 7.70 -23.94 2.97
C ILE A 87 8.30 -23.59 1.59
N ILE A 88 7.43 -23.43 0.59
CA ILE A 88 7.81 -23.06 -0.78
C ILE A 88 8.37 -21.64 -0.81
N TRP A 89 7.71 -20.70 -0.11
CA TRP A 89 8.19 -19.33 0.08
C TRP A 89 7.53 -18.70 1.30
N GLN A 90 8.19 -17.69 1.88
CA GLN A 90 7.66 -16.90 2.98
C GLN A 90 8.14 -15.45 2.90
N LYS A 91 7.25 -14.49 3.12
CA LYS A 91 7.53 -13.05 3.18
C LYS A 91 6.79 -12.41 4.35
N ARG A 92 7.22 -11.21 4.77
CA ARG A 92 6.64 -10.46 5.90
C ARG A 92 6.05 -9.14 5.45
N THR A 93 4.72 -9.02 5.46
CA THR A 93 4.01 -7.76 5.16
C THR A 93 4.12 -6.79 6.33
N ASP A 94 4.15 -5.49 6.08
CA ASP A 94 4.23 -4.49 7.15
C ASP A 94 2.95 -4.43 8.01
N ILE A 95 1.85 -3.91 7.47
CA ILE A 95 0.54 -3.89 8.14
C ILE A 95 -0.51 -4.41 7.18
N SER A 96 -1.42 -5.26 7.67
CA SER A 96 -2.61 -5.63 6.91
C SER A 96 -3.87 -5.54 7.75
N PHE A 97 -4.95 -5.16 7.08
CA PHE A 97 -6.30 -5.10 7.63
C PHE A 97 -7.13 -6.22 7.01
N HIS A 98 -7.64 -7.08 7.88
CA HIS A 98 -8.45 -8.24 7.51
C HIS A 98 -9.90 -7.92 7.82
N TRP A 99 -10.76 -8.12 6.85
CA TRP A 99 -12.18 -7.88 6.98
C TRP A 99 -12.96 -8.94 6.21
N ASN A 100 -14.11 -9.31 6.73
CA ASN A 100 -15.01 -10.24 6.08
C ASN A 100 -16.46 -9.90 6.43
N ASP A 101 -17.35 -10.31 5.57
CA ASP A 101 -18.80 -10.38 5.80
C ASP A 101 -19.31 -11.75 5.34
N ASP A 102 -20.63 -11.91 5.23
CA ASP A 102 -21.25 -13.16 4.78
C ASP A 102 -20.99 -13.46 3.29
N GLN A 103 -20.51 -12.50 2.52
CA GLN A 103 -20.33 -12.60 1.08
C GLN A 103 -18.86 -12.76 0.67
N GLN A 104 -17.93 -12.19 1.41
CA GLN A 104 -16.52 -12.14 1.03
C GLN A 104 -15.57 -11.96 2.20
N THR A 105 -14.30 -12.29 1.95
CA THR A 105 -13.16 -11.98 2.82
C THR A 105 -12.17 -11.12 2.02
N MET A 106 -11.49 -10.22 2.71
CA MET A 106 -10.52 -9.29 2.14
C MET A 106 -9.36 -9.06 3.11
N VAL A 107 -8.15 -9.02 2.58
CA VAL A 107 -6.92 -8.64 3.26
C VAL A 107 -6.29 -7.44 2.57
N PHE A 108 -6.48 -6.25 3.11
CA PHE A 108 -5.86 -5.05 2.55
C PHE A 108 -4.48 -4.80 3.15
N VAL A 109 -3.44 -4.83 2.32
CA VAL A 109 -2.05 -4.63 2.75
C VAL A 109 -1.64 -3.17 2.59
N PHE A 110 -1.04 -2.62 3.64
CA PHE A 110 -0.32 -1.36 3.66
C PHE A 110 1.18 -1.67 3.76
N GLU A 111 1.92 -1.52 2.67
CA GLU A 111 3.38 -1.66 2.66
C GLU A 111 4.02 -0.29 2.87
N PHE A 112 4.99 -0.21 3.78
CA PHE A 112 5.59 1.06 4.17
C PHE A 112 7.00 1.19 3.62
N LYS A 113 7.36 2.42 3.28
CA LYS A 113 8.75 2.81 3.04
C LYS A 113 9.02 4.21 3.58
N LYS A 114 10.15 4.41 4.25
CA LYS A 114 10.66 5.74 4.58
C LYS A 114 11.19 6.40 3.32
N VAL A 115 10.65 7.57 3.00
CA VAL A 115 11.01 8.30 1.77
C VAL A 115 11.51 9.70 2.13
N SER A 116 12.65 10.07 1.54
CA SER A 116 13.26 11.38 1.65
C SER A 116 13.37 12.01 0.25
N HIS A 117 13.96 13.20 0.16
CA HIS A 117 14.26 13.84 -1.13
C HIS A 117 15.37 13.11 -1.92
N THR A 118 16.07 12.14 -1.32
CA THR A 118 17.19 11.44 -1.96
C THR A 118 16.72 10.39 -2.97
N VAL A 119 17.48 10.25 -4.06
CA VAL A 119 17.25 9.23 -5.10
C VAL A 119 17.24 7.83 -4.49
N THR A 120 18.15 7.53 -3.56
CA THR A 120 18.24 6.21 -2.91
C THR A 120 16.95 5.82 -2.20
N SER A 121 16.35 6.72 -1.42
CA SER A 121 15.09 6.42 -0.74
C SER A 121 13.92 6.24 -1.70
N ARG A 122 13.86 7.01 -2.80
CA ARG A 122 12.86 6.80 -3.86
C ARG A 122 13.05 5.45 -4.56
N LYS A 123 14.30 5.07 -4.85
CA LYS A 123 14.62 3.76 -5.42
C LYS A 123 14.20 2.60 -4.52
N ALA A 124 14.29 2.76 -3.20
CA ALA A 124 13.79 1.75 -2.25
C ALA A 124 12.26 1.63 -2.32
N TYR A 125 11.54 2.76 -2.41
CA TYR A 125 10.08 2.77 -2.58
C TYR A 125 9.63 2.09 -3.88
N LEU A 126 10.29 2.41 -4.99
CA LEU A 126 9.99 1.88 -6.34
C LEU A 126 10.65 0.52 -6.62
N GLY A 127 11.41 -0.01 -5.67
CA GLY A 127 12.27 -1.18 -5.83
C GLY A 127 11.58 -2.49 -5.48
N ASP A 128 12.37 -3.56 -5.50
CA ASP A 128 11.88 -4.94 -5.28
C ASP A 128 11.36 -5.14 -3.86
N ASP A 129 11.92 -4.40 -2.89
CA ASP A 129 11.49 -4.40 -1.49
C ASP A 129 10.39 -3.38 -1.16
N GLY A 130 9.93 -2.59 -2.13
CA GLY A 130 8.79 -1.68 -2.00
C GLY A 130 7.65 -2.14 -2.91
N MET A 131 7.35 -1.36 -3.96
CA MET A 131 6.30 -1.67 -4.93
C MET A 131 6.47 -3.05 -5.59
N GLY A 132 7.71 -3.50 -5.82
CA GLY A 132 7.99 -4.79 -6.47
C GLY A 132 7.37 -5.99 -5.75
N ARG A 133 7.15 -5.91 -4.43
CA ARG A 133 6.51 -6.98 -3.64
C ARG A 133 5.09 -7.31 -4.10
N PHE A 134 4.36 -6.30 -4.57
CA PHE A 134 3.01 -6.46 -5.13
C PHE A 134 3.04 -6.97 -6.58
N VAL A 135 4.06 -6.57 -7.34
CA VAL A 135 4.25 -6.92 -8.76
C VAL A 135 4.72 -8.35 -8.93
N ASP A 136 5.60 -8.83 -8.04
CA ASP A 136 6.01 -10.24 -8.01
C ASP A 136 4.85 -11.18 -7.62
N GLY A 137 3.74 -10.60 -7.16
CA GLY A 137 2.49 -11.30 -6.93
C GLY A 137 2.49 -12.17 -5.68
N TYR A 138 3.47 -12.01 -4.78
CA TYR A 138 3.48 -12.65 -3.46
C TYR A 138 2.68 -11.86 -2.42
N TYR A 139 2.55 -10.55 -2.60
CA TYR A 139 1.74 -9.70 -1.74
C TYR A 139 0.33 -9.55 -2.30
N SER A 140 -0.65 -9.66 -1.41
CA SER A 140 -2.06 -9.44 -1.70
C SER A 140 -2.52 -10.30 -2.89
N GLN A 141 -2.10 -11.57 -2.98
CA GLN A 141 -2.21 -12.40 -4.19
C GLN A 141 -3.63 -12.50 -4.76
N ASP A 142 -4.62 -12.48 -3.86
CA ASP A 142 -6.04 -12.62 -4.18
C ASP A 142 -6.78 -11.27 -4.18
N GLU A 143 -6.06 -10.18 -3.92
CA GLU A 143 -6.61 -8.84 -3.86
C GLU A 143 -6.34 -8.07 -5.14
N THR A 144 -7.28 -7.20 -5.49
CA THR A 144 -7.20 -6.30 -6.64
C THR A 144 -6.61 -4.93 -6.30
N ALA A 145 -6.45 -4.62 -5.01
CA ALA A 145 -5.86 -3.38 -4.55
C ALA A 145 -5.04 -3.52 -3.26
N ALA A 146 -4.07 -2.62 -3.08
CA ALA A 146 -3.29 -2.46 -1.85
C ALA A 146 -2.84 -0.99 -1.72
N ALA A 147 -2.15 -0.66 -0.63
CA ALA A 147 -1.56 0.66 -0.44
C ALA A 147 -0.05 0.60 -0.27
N MET A 148 0.64 1.50 -0.98
CA MET A 148 2.01 1.87 -0.64
C MET A 148 1.97 3.15 0.20
N VAL A 149 2.58 3.09 1.38
CA VAL A 149 2.58 4.17 2.36
C VAL A 149 3.99 4.72 2.52
N ALA A 150 4.19 5.97 2.11
CA ALA A 150 5.45 6.67 2.28
C ALA A 150 5.48 7.42 3.62
N LEU A 151 6.40 7.02 4.50
CA LEU A 151 6.74 7.77 5.71
C LEU A 151 7.73 8.87 5.32
N LEU A 152 7.25 10.10 5.15
CA LEU A 152 8.07 11.19 4.66
C LEU A 152 9.05 11.65 5.74
N THR A 153 10.35 11.67 5.43
CA THR A 153 11.39 12.18 6.33
C THR A 153 11.86 13.59 5.94
N GLY A 154 11.01 14.35 5.25
CA GLY A 154 11.26 15.69 4.76
C GLY A 154 10.00 16.31 4.17
N PRO A 155 10.10 17.53 3.60
CA PRO A 155 8.93 18.25 3.09
C PRO A 155 8.28 17.54 1.91
N GLU A 156 6.95 17.42 1.95
CA GLU A 156 6.16 16.68 0.96
C GLU A 156 6.36 17.23 -0.46
N GLU A 157 6.40 18.55 -0.60
CA GLU A 157 6.57 19.27 -1.87
C GLU A 157 7.94 19.03 -2.53
N LYS A 158 8.92 18.53 -1.77
CA LYS A 158 10.24 18.14 -2.29
C LYS A 158 10.33 16.65 -2.63
N ILE A 159 9.40 15.84 -2.13
CA ILE A 159 9.46 14.37 -2.22
C ILE A 159 8.44 13.86 -3.25
N VAL A 160 7.17 14.20 -3.07
CA VAL A 160 6.05 13.61 -3.83
C VAL A 160 6.13 13.92 -5.33
N PRO A 161 6.42 15.16 -5.78
CA PRO A 161 6.52 15.43 -7.22
C PRO A 161 7.63 14.63 -7.91
N ASN A 162 8.76 14.42 -7.22
CA ASN A 162 9.87 13.62 -7.76
C ASN A 162 9.52 12.13 -7.84
N LEU A 163 8.73 11.62 -6.89
CA LEU A 163 8.23 10.24 -6.93
C LEU A 163 7.21 10.05 -8.07
N GLN A 164 6.27 10.98 -8.22
CA GLN A 164 5.30 10.98 -9.32
C GLN A 164 6.00 11.06 -10.68
N HIS A 165 7.03 11.89 -10.80
CA HIS A 165 7.84 11.98 -12.01
C HIS A 165 8.47 10.63 -12.36
N SER A 166 9.15 9.98 -11.41
CA SER A 166 9.73 8.65 -11.62
C SER A 166 8.72 7.56 -11.99
N LEU A 167 7.47 7.70 -11.54
CA LEU A 167 6.38 6.77 -11.91
C LEU A 167 5.76 7.09 -13.28
N SER A 168 5.93 8.31 -13.78
CA SER A 168 5.29 8.79 -15.02
C SER A 168 6.25 8.88 -16.20
N ASP A 169 7.57 8.99 -15.96
CA ASP A 169 8.58 9.15 -17.00
C ASP A 169 8.93 7.84 -17.76
N GLY A 170 8.32 6.73 -17.36
CA GLY A 170 8.48 5.41 -17.98
C GLY A 170 9.69 4.61 -17.49
N SER A 171 10.56 5.19 -16.67
CA SER A 171 11.79 4.52 -16.18
C SER A 171 11.52 3.24 -15.39
N TYR A 172 10.32 3.13 -14.81
CA TYR A 172 9.88 1.97 -14.03
C TYR A 172 8.77 1.18 -14.70
N GLU A 173 8.31 1.55 -15.92
CA GLU A 173 7.15 0.93 -16.57
C GLU A 173 7.35 -0.58 -16.74
N ALA A 174 8.50 -1.01 -17.27
CA ALA A 174 8.81 -2.43 -17.44
C ALA A 174 9.06 -3.15 -16.11
N LYS A 175 9.83 -2.53 -15.21
CA LYS A 175 10.21 -3.14 -13.92
C LYS A 175 9.00 -3.38 -13.02
N LEU A 176 8.13 -2.38 -12.91
CA LEU A 176 6.91 -2.45 -12.10
C LEU A 176 5.71 -2.95 -12.89
N ARG A 177 5.90 -3.32 -14.17
CA ARG A 177 4.84 -3.78 -15.08
C ARG A 177 3.63 -2.83 -15.05
N GLN A 178 3.90 -1.53 -15.11
CA GLN A 178 2.87 -0.52 -14.98
C GLN A 178 1.89 -0.57 -16.15
N ARG A 179 0.62 -0.41 -15.84
CA ARG A 179 -0.45 -0.28 -16.81
C ARG A 179 -0.82 1.18 -16.98
N LYS A 180 -1.05 1.57 -18.23
CA LYS A 180 -1.66 2.84 -18.55
C LYS A 180 -3.16 2.76 -18.33
N ASN A 181 -3.73 3.80 -17.73
CA ASN A 181 -5.17 3.94 -17.57
C ASN A 181 -5.86 4.25 -18.92
N GLY A 182 -7.20 4.38 -18.91
CA GLY A 182 -7.98 4.69 -20.11
C GLY A 182 -7.62 6.00 -20.82
N SER A 183 -6.82 6.87 -20.19
CA SER A 183 -6.28 8.11 -20.78
C SER A 183 -4.79 7.99 -21.16
N SER A 184 -4.26 6.77 -21.27
CA SER A 184 -2.85 6.46 -21.58
C SER A 184 -1.84 7.01 -20.56
N LYS A 185 -2.27 7.30 -19.33
CA LYS A 185 -1.40 7.78 -18.24
C LYS A 185 -1.04 6.65 -17.27
N LEU A 186 0.16 6.68 -16.71
CA LEU A 186 0.63 5.71 -15.71
C LEU A 186 0.15 6.00 -14.28
N ILE A 187 -0.37 7.22 -14.05
CA ILE A 187 -0.92 7.66 -12.78
C ILE A 187 -2.40 8.02 -12.97
N THR A 188 -3.23 7.57 -12.03
CA THR A 188 -4.64 7.96 -11.91
C THR A 188 -4.81 8.87 -10.70
N GLN A 189 -5.36 10.07 -10.93
CA GLN A 189 -5.66 11.04 -9.88
C GLN A 189 -7.01 11.71 -10.18
N PRO A 190 -7.91 11.90 -9.19
CA PRO A 190 -7.79 11.46 -7.79
C PRO A 190 -7.76 9.93 -7.66
N SER A 191 -7.32 9.43 -6.50
CA SER A 191 -7.37 7.98 -6.22
C SER A 191 -8.82 7.47 -6.31
N GLN A 192 -8.96 6.28 -6.87
CA GLN A 192 -10.21 5.54 -7.03
C GLN A 192 -10.36 4.41 -5.99
N VAL A 193 -9.30 4.10 -5.23
CA VAL A 193 -9.31 3.08 -4.17
C VAL A 193 -9.59 3.70 -2.80
N ILE A 194 -8.84 4.76 -2.46
CA ILE A 194 -8.84 5.40 -1.16
C ILE A 194 -8.80 6.91 -1.37
N ALA A 195 -9.81 7.65 -0.92
CA ALA A 195 -9.89 9.10 -1.08
C ALA A 195 -8.71 9.85 -0.43
N LEU A 196 -8.12 9.26 0.62
CA LEU A 196 -6.92 9.79 1.27
C LEU A 196 -5.65 9.66 0.41
N ALA A 197 -5.58 8.70 -0.52
CA ALA A 197 -4.40 8.50 -1.33
C ALA A 197 -4.24 9.65 -2.33
N ALA A 198 -2.99 10.08 -2.54
CA ALA A 198 -2.69 11.18 -3.45
C ALA A 198 -2.96 10.80 -4.91
N PHE A 199 -2.71 9.54 -5.26
CA PHE A 199 -2.92 8.97 -6.59
C PHE A 199 -2.85 7.44 -6.54
N ASP A 200 -3.22 6.80 -7.66
CA ASP A 200 -3.08 5.36 -7.88
C ASP A 200 -2.16 5.03 -9.05
N THR A 201 -1.57 3.83 -9.00
CA THR A 201 -0.90 3.18 -10.14
C THR A 201 -1.40 1.75 -10.33
N ASP A 202 -1.49 1.31 -11.59
CA ASP A 202 -1.96 -0.03 -11.96
C ASP A 202 -0.79 -0.91 -12.42
N HIS A 203 -0.81 -2.19 -12.04
CA HIS A 203 0.31 -3.10 -12.27
C HIS A 203 -0.15 -4.51 -12.68
N ASP A 204 0.51 -5.05 -13.69
CA ASP A 204 0.48 -6.49 -13.99
C ASP A 204 1.32 -7.27 -12.98
N ARG A 205 0.92 -8.51 -12.70
CA ARG A 205 1.68 -9.41 -11.81
C ARG A 205 2.51 -10.42 -12.60
N SER A 206 3.69 -10.76 -12.08
CA SER A 206 4.60 -11.71 -12.73
C SER A 206 4.14 -13.16 -12.66
N ASN A 207 3.32 -13.50 -11.67
CA ASN A 207 2.81 -14.84 -11.44
C ASN A 207 1.44 -15.11 -12.12
N ASN A 208 1.07 -14.33 -13.14
CA ASN A 208 -0.21 -14.43 -13.87
C ASN A 208 -1.47 -14.29 -13.01
N ARG A 209 -1.36 -13.75 -11.79
CA ARG A 209 -2.51 -13.36 -10.98
C ARG A 209 -3.18 -12.11 -11.56
N ALA A 210 -4.39 -11.83 -11.09
CA ALA A 210 -5.12 -10.63 -11.46
C ALA A 210 -4.27 -9.36 -11.20
N PRO A 211 -4.40 -8.32 -12.03
CA PRO A 211 -3.70 -7.05 -11.85
C PRO A 211 -4.00 -6.40 -10.50
N ILE A 212 -3.10 -5.54 -10.03
CA ILE A 212 -3.25 -4.82 -8.77
C ILE A 212 -3.20 -3.32 -8.97
N ARG A 213 -4.09 -2.60 -8.29
CA ARG A 213 -4.03 -1.15 -8.12
C ARG A 213 -3.37 -0.79 -6.79
N LEU A 214 -2.36 0.06 -6.82
CA LEU A 214 -1.70 0.56 -5.63
C LEU A 214 -2.12 2.00 -5.35
N ALA A 215 -2.72 2.22 -4.18
CA ALA A 215 -3.02 3.54 -3.66
C ALA A 215 -1.79 4.11 -2.95
N HIS A 216 -1.36 5.33 -3.31
CA HIS A 216 -0.18 5.97 -2.73
C HIS A 216 -0.57 6.94 -1.61
N ILE A 217 -0.26 6.58 -0.37
CA ILE A 217 -0.54 7.37 0.83
C ILE A 217 0.76 8.00 1.33
N PHE A 218 0.73 9.29 1.64
CA PHE A 218 1.87 10.02 2.20
C PHE A 218 1.60 10.42 3.65
N LEU A 219 2.49 10.01 4.55
CA LEU A 219 2.42 10.32 5.98
C LEU A 219 3.61 11.20 6.35
N GLY A 220 3.34 12.49 6.52
CA GLY A 220 4.32 13.48 6.94
C GLY A 220 4.45 13.62 8.45
N TRP A 221 5.60 14.12 8.87
CA TRP A 221 5.74 14.72 10.20
C TRP A 221 5.29 16.19 10.15
N PRO A 222 4.87 16.79 11.27
CA PRO A 222 4.57 18.20 11.32
C PRO A 222 5.86 18.94 11.01
N THR A 223 5.77 19.92 10.12
CA THR A 223 6.85 20.89 9.95
C THR A 223 7.03 21.63 11.30
N PRO A 224 8.27 21.79 11.78
CA PRO A 224 8.56 22.66 12.92
C PRO A 224 8.06 24.08 12.70
#